data_AF-A0A5C7USZ0-F1
#
_entry.id   AF-A0A5C7USZ0-F1
#
_cell.length_a   1.000
_cell.length_b   1.000
_cell.length_c   1.000
_cell.angle_alpha   90.00
_cell.angle_beta   90.00
_cell.angle_gamma   90.00
#
_symmetry.space_group_name_H-M   'P 1'
#
loop_
_entity.id
_entity.type
_entity.pdbx_description
1 polymer ?
#
loop_
_entity_poly.entity_id
_entity_poly.type
_entity_poly.pdbx_seq_one_letter_code
_entity_poly.pdbx_strand_id
1 'polypeptide(L)'
;GHLVAVWNITSALGGAPHLGRDNFPLNPGLLPARVVVKLAPFNAATLQHFVYLERPEGSDEPDGEGFASEHMFSRAVGARRITPMPCDYDTVGHFYADVAQEITAFTALHGEDATFCGDRTLQLGPEELRLDGAQRVLCSKTVLSSFETIVRQGEGAPSDSERSHYHRFADIRAELAQLCAANPDFVPAHPAATNPVLRRPPRPEGRVWLEHGEAIATVDIANACYGLMLRLLGMSYLLPSPSADKGLLLDLSLGLMRAMTPLAEQAARLPAGPSNPTCNAGVSFVSLRDASALPPGPSARRFILERLDEIVAGTRQLQACLGGPRVGQALAVLEGLKARAERSLDLGPGLGLVQRDAGRPAAAAPAPAPTPAPAAPAGTRTVANGIESVEGEKLTLNYQADRCIHARFCVTGAPKVFLANVEGPWIHPDAMPVERLVDIAHACPSGAIQYRRKDGEPDEAPPPVNLVSVRESGPYAVRGALRLRGEPMGMRLTLCRCGASKNKPFCDGSHHDAGFVATGEPATGLLGLPTAMPEVRDGWVDIEPEPNGPLQLRGAMEFISGTGRMVCRVAQARLCRCGGSQTKPFCDGSHATNGFSAD
;
A
#
# COMPACT_ATOMS: atom_id res chain seq x y z
N GLY A 1 -17.99 -5.84 22.48
CA GLY A 1 -19.37 -5.38 22.50
C GLY A 1 -19.72 -4.59 21.26
N HIS A 2 -19.26 -3.34 21.17
CA HIS A 2 -19.71 -2.38 20.14
C HIS A 2 -19.57 -2.86 18.69
N LEU A 3 -18.43 -3.46 18.32
CA LEU A 3 -18.25 -4.01 16.98
C LEU A 3 -19.33 -5.04 16.60
N VAL A 4 -19.67 -5.94 17.52
CA VAL A 4 -20.71 -6.96 17.32
C VAL A 4 -22.09 -6.31 17.22
N ALA A 5 -22.38 -5.31 18.05
CA ALA A 5 -23.63 -4.56 17.96
C ALA A 5 -23.78 -3.91 16.58
N VAL A 6 -22.76 -3.20 16.10
CA VAL A 6 -22.75 -2.55 14.77
C VAL A 6 -22.92 -3.59 13.67
N TRP A 7 -22.21 -4.72 13.74
CA TRP A 7 -22.31 -5.77 12.72
C TRP A 7 -23.65 -6.51 12.74
N ASN A 8 -24.28 -6.70 13.90
CA ASN A 8 -25.65 -7.20 13.99
C ASN A 8 -26.65 -6.22 13.38
N ILE A 9 -26.48 -4.90 13.58
CA ILE A 9 -27.30 -3.88 12.93
C ILE A 9 -27.11 -3.95 11.41
N THR A 10 -25.88 -3.96 10.91
CA THR A 10 -25.57 -4.09 9.48
C THR A 10 -26.21 -5.35 8.89
N SER A 11 -26.07 -6.48 9.58
CA SER A 11 -26.66 -7.76 9.15
C SER A 11 -28.19 -7.71 9.16
N ALA A 12 -28.82 -7.08 10.16
CA ALA A 12 -30.27 -6.92 10.22
C ALA A 12 -30.83 -6.08 9.06
N LEU A 13 -30.07 -5.08 8.60
CA LEU A 13 -30.41 -4.25 7.44
C LEU A 13 -30.15 -4.95 6.08
N GLY A 14 -29.74 -6.22 6.09
CA GLY A 14 -29.42 -7.00 4.88
C GLY A 14 -28.00 -6.77 4.34
N GLY A 15 -27.15 -6.05 5.07
CA GLY A 15 -25.75 -5.82 4.72
C GLY A 15 -24.83 -6.95 5.20
N ALA A 16 -23.61 -6.97 4.66
CA ALA A 16 -22.54 -7.83 5.13
C ALA A 16 -21.54 -7.04 5.99
N PRO A 17 -21.13 -7.57 7.16
CA PRO A 17 -20.03 -7.00 7.91
C PRO A 17 -18.74 -6.94 7.08
N HIS A 18 -18.05 -5.82 7.16
CA HIS A 18 -16.80 -5.59 6.45
C HIS A 18 -15.81 -4.83 7.35
N LEU A 19 -14.52 -5.13 7.18
CA LEU A 19 -13.41 -4.44 7.82
C LEU A 19 -12.38 -4.13 6.74
N GLY A 20 -12.57 -3.00 6.06
CA GLY A 20 -11.59 -2.41 5.16
C GLY A 20 -11.06 -1.12 5.78
N ARG A 21 -9.74 -1.02 5.97
CA ARG A 21 -9.08 0.23 6.37
C ARG A 21 -7.68 0.32 5.76
N ASP A 22 -7.20 1.55 5.63
CA ASP A 22 -5.77 1.79 5.40
C ASP A 22 -4.94 1.34 6.61
N ASN A 23 -3.65 1.09 6.38
CA ASN A 23 -2.71 0.81 7.46
C ASN A 23 -2.39 2.08 8.25
N PHE A 24 -2.14 1.95 9.54
CA PHE A 24 -1.85 3.09 10.40
C PHE A 24 -0.53 3.79 10.01
N PRO A 25 -0.43 5.11 10.19
CA PRO A 25 -1.50 6.03 10.59
C PRO A 25 -2.51 6.22 9.45
N LEU A 26 -3.79 6.41 9.79
CA LEU A 26 -4.81 6.67 8.78
C LEU A 26 -4.59 8.06 8.15
N ASN A 27 -4.75 8.15 6.83
CA ASN A 27 -4.62 9.41 6.12
C ASN A 27 -5.80 10.36 6.46
N PRO A 28 -5.57 11.69 6.50
CA PRO A 28 -6.64 12.67 6.62
C PRO A 28 -7.72 12.46 5.54
N GLY A 29 -8.98 12.70 5.90
CA GLY A 29 -10.15 12.57 5.01
C GLY A 29 -10.92 11.26 5.12
N LEU A 30 -10.30 10.18 5.65
CA LEU A 30 -11.00 8.91 5.89
C LEU A 30 -12.00 8.99 7.05
N LEU A 31 -11.59 9.66 8.13
CA LEU A 31 -12.38 9.93 9.33
C LEU A 31 -12.67 11.44 9.45
N PRO A 32 -13.59 11.89 10.31
CA PRO A 32 -13.82 13.33 10.49
C PRO A 32 -12.51 14.05 10.84
N ALA A 33 -12.39 15.32 10.48
CA ALA A 33 -11.13 16.06 10.64
C ALA A 33 -10.61 16.07 12.08
N ARG A 34 -11.49 15.94 13.08
CA ARG A 34 -11.16 15.89 14.51
C ARG A 34 -10.78 14.51 15.03
N VAL A 35 -10.77 13.48 14.19
CA VAL A 35 -10.47 12.10 14.59
C VAL A 35 -9.14 11.68 13.97
N VAL A 36 -8.08 11.69 14.77
CA VAL A 36 -6.75 11.21 14.39
C VAL A 36 -6.60 9.76 14.85
N VAL A 37 -6.21 8.86 13.96
CA VAL A 37 -5.99 7.45 14.31
C VAL A 37 -4.60 7.02 13.88
N LYS A 38 -3.73 6.85 14.87
CA LYS A 38 -2.34 6.43 14.73
C LYS A 38 -1.92 5.53 15.89
N LEU A 39 -0.82 4.80 15.72
CA LEU A 39 -0.26 3.97 16.78
C LEU A 39 0.77 4.79 17.56
N ALA A 40 0.64 4.83 18.89
CA ALA A 40 1.53 5.55 19.79
C ALA A 40 1.75 4.76 21.09
N PRO A 41 2.90 4.93 21.77
CA PRO A 41 3.12 4.36 23.09
C PRO A 41 2.15 4.97 24.12
N PHE A 42 1.89 4.24 25.20
CA PHE A 42 1.10 4.75 26.32
C PHE A 42 1.90 5.83 27.08
N ASN A 43 1.35 7.04 27.12
CA ASN A 43 1.87 8.20 27.85
C ASN A 43 0.71 9.19 28.09
N ALA A 44 0.99 10.33 28.75
CA ALA A 44 -0.03 11.33 29.07
C ALA A 44 -0.75 11.89 27.82
N ALA A 45 -0.03 12.12 26.72
CA ALA A 45 -0.61 12.64 25.47
C ALA A 45 -1.53 11.61 24.81
N THR A 46 -1.11 10.36 24.69
CA THR A 46 -1.94 9.27 24.17
C THR A 46 -3.18 9.07 25.04
N LEU A 47 -3.04 9.09 26.37
CA LEU A 47 -4.17 8.95 27.28
C LEU A 47 -5.16 10.13 27.16
N GLN A 48 -4.66 11.37 27.06
CA GLN A 48 -5.50 12.54 26.80
C GLN A 48 -6.27 12.40 25.49
N HIS A 49 -5.65 11.84 24.45
CA HIS A 49 -6.35 11.56 23.18
C HIS A 49 -7.50 10.55 23.36
N PHE A 50 -7.32 9.50 24.16
CA PHE A 50 -8.43 8.57 24.48
C PHE A 50 -9.55 9.25 25.28
N VAL A 51 -9.21 10.12 26.25
CA VAL A 51 -10.20 10.96 26.96
C VAL A 51 -10.97 11.85 25.98
N TYR A 52 -10.25 12.47 25.03
CA TYR A 52 -10.86 13.30 24.00
C TYR A 52 -11.80 12.50 23.10
N LEU A 53 -11.42 11.31 22.64
CA LEU A 53 -12.26 10.48 21.76
C LEU A 53 -13.57 10.02 22.43
N GLU A 54 -13.52 9.69 23.71
CA GLU A 54 -14.66 9.18 24.49
C GLU A 54 -15.43 10.30 25.21
N ARG A 55 -15.07 11.57 24.99
CA ARG A 55 -15.69 12.70 25.72
C ARG A 55 -17.19 12.81 25.42
N PRO A 56 -18.01 13.15 26.42
CA PRO A 56 -19.43 13.38 26.20
C PRO A 56 -19.66 14.62 25.33
N GLU A 57 -20.81 14.65 24.67
CA GLU A 57 -21.28 15.82 23.94
C GLU A 57 -21.19 17.11 24.79
N GLY A 58 -20.66 18.17 24.20
CA GLY A 58 -20.49 19.47 24.86
C GLY A 58 -19.23 19.61 25.72
N SER A 59 -18.41 18.55 25.87
CA SER A 59 -17.12 18.62 26.56
C SER A 59 -16.11 19.51 25.82
N ASP A 60 -15.37 20.31 26.59
CA ASP A 60 -14.26 21.16 26.16
C ASP A 60 -12.87 20.52 26.39
N GLU A 61 -12.83 19.21 26.68
CA GLU A 61 -11.57 18.46 26.82
C GLU A 61 -10.70 18.66 25.57
N PRO A 62 -9.45 19.10 25.72
CA PRO A 62 -8.53 19.25 24.60
C PRO A 62 -8.03 17.89 24.13
N ASP A 63 -7.60 17.82 22.87
CA ASP A 63 -6.91 16.63 22.36
C ASP A 63 -5.47 16.54 22.93
N GLY A 64 -4.91 15.33 22.92
CA GLY A 64 -3.54 15.08 23.36
C GLY A 64 -2.49 15.75 22.48
N GLU A 65 -1.33 16.08 23.05
CA GLU A 65 -0.22 16.66 22.31
C GLU A 65 0.19 15.76 21.13
N GLY A 66 0.27 16.35 19.93
CA GLY A 66 0.58 15.62 18.70
C GLY A 66 -0.59 14.81 18.11
N PHE A 67 -1.80 14.88 18.68
CA PHE A 67 -3.03 14.30 18.13
C PHE A 67 -3.98 15.34 17.53
N ALA A 68 -3.71 16.63 17.76
CA ALA A 68 -4.45 17.70 17.09
C ALA A 68 -4.38 17.56 15.56
N SER A 69 -5.51 17.78 14.90
CA SER A 69 -5.58 17.70 13.44
C SER A 69 -4.75 18.80 12.79
N GLU A 70 -3.80 18.43 11.93
CA GLU A 70 -2.98 19.37 11.17
C GLU A 70 -3.81 20.19 10.17
N HIS A 71 -4.99 19.69 9.79
CA HIS A 71 -5.86 20.30 8.79
C HIS A 71 -7.33 20.18 9.20
N MET A 72 -7.97 21.31 9.54
CA MET A 72 -9.41 21.35 9.68
C MET A 72 -10.06 21.32 8.30
N PHE A 73 -10.84 20.28 8.02
CA PHE A 73 -11.66 20.15 6.83
C PHE A 73 -13.08 19.75 7.22
N SER A 74 -14.04 20.03 6.32
CA SER A 74 -15.39 19.49 6.45
C SER A 74 -15.69 18.57 5.26
N ARG A 75 -16.32 17.44 5.55
CA ARG A 75 -16.85 16.48 4.58
C ARG A 75 -18.27 16.85 4.12
N ALA A 76 -18.82 17.97 4.60
CA ALA A 76 -20.19 18.37 4.35
C ALA A 76 -20.54 18.46 2.85
N VAL A 77 -21.69 17.88 2.50
CA VAL A 77 -22.34 18.07 1.21
C VAL A 77 -23.75 18.58 1.48
N GLY A 78 -24.00 19.88 1.27
CA GLY A 78 -25.31 20.49 1.49
C GLY A 78 -26.40 20.11 0.47
N ALA A 79 -26.08 19.24 -0.49
CA ALA A 79 -26.99 18.83 -1.56
C ALA A 79 -27.30 17.33 -1.47
N ARG A 80 -28.57 16.96 -1.67
CA ARG A 80 -29.00 15.56 -1.75
C ARG A 80 -28.22 14.83 -2.84
N ARG A 81 -27.51 13.76 -2.48
CA ARG A 81 -26.77 12.90 -3.41
C ARG A 81 -27.40 11.52 -3.48
N ILE A 82 -27.27 10.90 -4.64
CA ILE A 82 -27.61 9.48 -4.83
C ILE A 82 -26.49 8.59 -4.26
N THR A 83 -25.23 9.02 -4.42
CA THR A 83 -24.07 8.36 -3.82
C THR A 83 -23.99 8.71 -2.33
N PRO A 84 -23.95 7.71 -1.42
CA PRO A 84 -23.68 7.96 -0.01
C PRO A 84 -22.31 8.64 0.15
N MET A 85 -22.28 9.74 0.90
CA MET A 85 -21.06 10.48 1.21
C MET A 85 -20.81 10.43 2.72
N PRO A 86 -19.55 10.38 3.18
CA PRO A 86 -19.25 10.49 4.61
C PRO A 86 -19.74 11.82 5.19
N CYS A 87 -20.36 11.78 6.38
CA CYS A 87 -20.80 12.96 7.14
C CYS A 87 -19.81 13.29 8.26
N ASP A 88 -19.66 14.56 8.61
CA ASP A 88 -18.88 14.96 9.80
C ASP A 88 -19.67 14.72 11.09
N TYR A 89 -18.95 14.40 12.16
CA TYR A 89 -19.44 14.32 13.53
C TYR A 89 -18.30 14.68 14.48
N ASP A 90 -18.63 15.27 15.63
CA ASP A 90 -17.62 15.72 16.61
C ASP A 90 -17.38 14.69 17.73
N THR A 91 -18.39 13.86 18.05
CA THR A 91 -18.36 12.83 19.09
C THR A 91 -18.98 11.51 18.60
N VAL A 92 -18.76 10.42 19.34
CA VAL A 92 -19.38 9.12 19.05
C VAL A 92 -20.90 9.21 19.27
N GLY A 93 -21.35 9.97 20.26
CA GLY A 93 -22.73 10.27 20.57
C GLY A 93 -23.44 10.98 19.42
N HIS A 94 -22.82 12.03 18.84
CA HIS A 94 -23.34 12.69 17.65
C HIS A 94 -23.54 11.73 16.49
N PHE A 95 -22.53 10.89 16.21
CA PHE A 95 -22.61 9.91 15.15
C PHE A 95 -23.81 8.96 15.33
N TYR A 96 -23.99 8.40 16.53
CA TYR A 96 -25.10 7.48 16.78
C TYR A 96 -26.47 8.18 16.90
N ALA A 97 -26.52 9.44 17.32
CA ALA A 97 -27.75 10.24 17.32
C ALA A 97 -28.25 10.48 15.89
N ASP A 98 -27.35 10.86 14.97
CA ASP A 98 -27.69 11.06 13.56
C ASP A 98 -28.16 9.75 12.91
N VAL A 99 -27.41 8.66 13.13
CA VAL A 99 -27.79 7.34 12.59
C VAL A 99 -29.12 6.85 13.18
N ALA A 100 -29.41 7.15 14.46
CA ALA A 100 -30.70 6.84 15.09
C ALA A 100 -31.87 7.60 14.47
N GLN A 101 -31.68 8.87 14.11
CA GLN A 101 -32.70 9.66 13.42
C GLN A 101 -32.96 9.12 12.01
N GLU A 102 -31.88 8.86 11.25
CA GLU A 102 -31.95 8.34 9.88
C GLU A 102 -32.64 6.97 9.81
N ILE A 103 -32.27 6.03 10.70
CA ILE A 103 -32.91 4.71 10.71
C ILE A 103 -34.38 4.79 11.12
N THR A 104 -34.74 5.69 12.05
CA THR A 104 -36.12 5.91 12.46
C THR A 104 -36.96 6.46 11.31
N ALA A 105 -36.43 7.44 10.58
CA ALA A 105 -37.09 8.01 9.40
C ALA A 105 -37.23 6.97 8.28
N PHE A 106 -36.18 6.18 8.04
CA PHE A 106 -36.20 5.10 7.05
C PHE A 106 -37.23 4.02 7.40
N THR A 107 -37.30 3.59 8.67
CA THR A 107 -38.31 2.63 9.13
C THR A 107 -39.72 3.19 9.04
N ALA A 108 -39.94 4.46 9.34
CA ALA A 108 -41.25 5.08 9.18
C ALA A 108 -41.72 5.12 7.72
N LEU A 109 -40.78 5.28 6.77
CA LEU A 109 -41.09 5.32 5.34
C LEU A 109 -41.32 3.93 4.73
N HIS A 110 -40.53 2.93 5.13
CA HIS A 110 -40.51 1.62 4.49
C HIS A 110 -41.18 0.49 5.29
N GLY A 111 -41.43 0.72 6.59
CA GLY A 111 -41.90 -0.30 7.52
C GLY A 111 -40.77 -1.13 8.12
N GLU A 112 -41.07 -1.78 9.25
CA GLU A 112 -40.12 -2.61 10.02
C GLU A 112 -39.58 -3.78 9.19
N ASP A 113 -40.45 -4.56 8.55
CA ASP A 113 -40.05 -5.77 7.82
C ASP A 113 -39.15 -5.46 6.61
N ALA A 114 -39.42 -4.36 5.90
CA ALA A 114 -38.60 -3.93 4.77
C ALA A 114 -37.25 -3.36 5.23
N THR A 115 -37.22 -2.70 6.39
CA THR A 115 -35.98 -2.14 6.95
C THR A 115 -35.07 -3.23 7.49
N PHE A 116 -35.63 -4.16 8.27
CA PHE A 116 -34.91 -5.23 8.95
C PHE A 116 -35.05 -6.55 8.19
N CYS A 117 -34.76 -6.50 6.89
CA CYS A 117 -34.96 -7.61 5.95
C CYS A 117 -33.83 -8.66 5.94
N GLY A 118 -32.74 -8.41 6.66
CA GLY A 118 -31.61 -9.32 6.73
C GLY A 118 -31.89 -10.61 7.52
N ASP A 119 -31.18 -11.68 7.17
CA ASP A 119 -31.34 -12.96 7.84
C ASP A 119 -30.81 -12.88 9.29
N ARG A 120 -31.75 -12.96 10.24
CA ARG A 120 -31.48 -12.88 11.68
C ARG A 120 -30.58 -14.01 12.18
N THR A 121 -30.51 -15.12 11.46
CA THR A 121 -29.63 -16.24 11.83
C THR A 121 -28.16 -15.94 11.56
N LEU A 122 -27.84 -14.95 10.73
CA LEU A 122 -26.47 -14.53 10.46
C LEU A 122 -25.86 -13.70 11.60
N GLN A 123 -26.68 -13.02 12.38
CA GLN A 123 -26.26 -12.23 13.53
C GLN A 123 -25.60 -13.09 14.62
N LEU A 124 -24.79 -12.46 15.47
CA LEU A 124 -24.23 -13.08 16.68
C LEU A 124 -25.12 -12.80 17.89
N GLY A 125 -25.56 -13.86 18.57
CA GLY A 125 -26.29 -13.75 19.82
C GLY A 125 -25.52 -14.29 21.03
N PRO A 126 -26.13 -14.22 22.23
CA PRO A 126 -25.55 -14.72 23.48
C PRO A 126 -25.18 -16.21 23.47
N GLU A 127 -25.82 -16.99 22.61
CA GLU A 127 -25.55 -18.40 22.36
C GLU A 127 -24.18 -18.65 21.71
N GLU A 128 -23.70 -17.73 20.87
CA GLU A 128 -22.37 -17.83 20.26
C GLU A 128 -21.32 -17.00 21.00
N LEU A 129 -21.70 -15.81 21.50
CA LEU A 129 -20.75 -14.86 22.07
C LEU A 129 -21.33 -14.13 23.27
N ARG A 130 -20.81 -14.43 24.46
CA ARG A 130 -21.18 -13.76 25.71
C ARG A 130 -20.35 -12.50 25.92
N LEU A 131 -20.72 -11.42 25.24
CA LEU A 131 -20.19 -10.08 25.48
C LEU A 131 -21.34 -9.09 25.66
N ASP A 132 -21.15 -8.11 26.53
CA ASP A 132 -22.10 -7.00 26.66
C ASP A 132 -22.24 -6.29 25.30
N GLY A 133 -23.48 -6.12 24.84
CA GLY A 133 -23.81 -5.59 23.51
C GLY A 133 -23.88 -6.61 22.37
N ALA A 134 -23.56 -7.90 22.60
CA ALA A 134 -23.76 -8.97 21.60
C ALA A 134 -25.23 -9.46 21.61
N GLN A 135 -26.15 -8.57 21.28
CA GLN A 135 -27.58 -8.84 21.22
C GLN A 135 -28.06 -8.81 19.77
N ARG A 136 -29.01 -9.70 19.45
CA ARG A 136 -29.64 -9.73 18.13
C ARG A 136 -30.53 -8.51 17.94
N VAL A 137 -30.47 -7.94 16.74
CA VAL A 137 -31.30 -6.85 16.25
C VAL A 137 -32.51 -7.44 15.54
N LEU A 138 -33.70 -7.10 16.03
CA LEU A 138 -34.99 -7.64 15.58
C LEU A 138 -35.87 -6.57 14.91
N CYS A 139 -35.77 -5.33 15.36
CA CYS A 139 -36.59 -4.19 14.95
C CYS A 139 -35.94 -2.86 15.36
N SER A 140 -36.57 -1.75 15.00
CA SER A 140 -36.13 -0.39 15.35
C SER A 140 -35.80 -0.23 16.84
N LYS A 141 -36.64 -0.76 17.74
CA LYS A 141 -36.44 -0.70 19.19
C LYS A 141 -35.12 -1.35 19.63
N THR A 142 -34.76 -2.50 19.06
CA THR A 142 -33.51 -3.20 19.40
C THR A 142 -32.28 -2.53 18.82
N VAL A 143 -32.40 -1.84 17.68
CA VAL A 143 -31.34 -1.00 17.12
C VAL A 143 -31.08 0.19 18.05
N LEU A 144 -32.12 0.94 18.39
CA LEU A 144 -31.99 2.14 19.21
C LEU A 144 -31.39 1.81 20.59
N SER A 145 -31.82 0.70 21.20
CA SER A 145 -31.21 0.18 22.44
C SER A 145 -29.73 -0.19 22.28
N SER A 146 -29.33 -0.71 21.11
CA SER A 146 -27.92 -1.00 20.83
C SER A 146 -27.09 0.29 20.73
N PHE A 147 -27.60 1.32 20.06
CA PHE A 147 -26.95 2.63 20.00
C PHE A 147 -26.80 3.27 21.39
N GLU A 148 -27.87 3.28 22.18
CA GLU A 148 -27.85 3.79 23.55
C GLU A 148 -26.81 3.04 24.41
N THR A 149 -26.72 1.72 24.25
CA THR A 149 -25.71 0.92 24.96
C THR A 149 -24.29 1.29 24.56
N ILE A 150 -24.02 1.55 23.27
CA ILE A 150 -22.70 1.97 22.78
C ILE A 150 -22.33 3.32 23.38
N VAL A 151 -23.22 4.32 23.27
CA VAL A 151 -22.99 5.68 23.78
C VAL A 151 -22.80 5.70 25.30
N ARG A 152 -23.66 4.99 26.05
CA ARG A 152 -23.55 4.91 27.51
C ARG A 152 -22.27 4.23 27.99
N GLN A 153 -21.77 3.22 27.27
CA GLN A 153 -20.51 2.56 27.62
C GLN A 153 -19.28 3.39 27.25
N GLY A 154 -19.32 4.15 26.15
CA GLY A 154 -18.24 5.06 25.76
C GLY A 154 -18.20 6.32 26.62
N GLU A 155 -19.21 7.18 26.42
CA GLU A 155 -19.26 8.54 26.98
C GLU A 155 -19.86 8.58 28.37
N GLY A 156 -20.76 7.65 28.70
CA GLY A 156 -21.58 7.73 29.91
C GLY A 156 -22.80 8.63 29.76
N ALA A 157 -23.07 9.18 28.57
CA ALA A 157 -24.27 9.95 28.31
C ALA A 157 -25.48 9.03 28.00
N PRO A 158 -26.73 9.48 28.25
CA PRO A 158 -27.12 10.71 28.95
C PRO A 158 -27.16 10.57 30.48
N SER A 159 -26.89 9.38 31.01
CA SER A 159 -26.92 9.07 32.44
C SER A 159 -25.50 8.85 32.93
N ASP A 160 -24.88 9.93 33.41
CA ASP A 160 -23.50 9.99 33.88
C ASP A 160 -23.09 8.68 34.57
N SER A 161 -22.28 7.89 33.88
CA SER A 161 -21.96 6.52 34.28
C SER A 161 -20.48 6.44 34.63
N GLU A 162 -20.20 6.28 35.92
CA GLU A 162 -18.84 6.06 36.48
C GLU A 162 -18.10 4.87 35.82
N ARG A 163 -18.83 3.98 35.15
CA ARG A 163 -18.25 2.81 34.45
C ARG A 163 -17.96 3.05 32.97
N SER A 164 -18.20 4.25 32.44
CA SER A 164 -17.95 4.57 31.03
C SER A 164 -16.46 4.59 30.70
N HIS A 165 -16.12 4.49 29.42
CA HIS A 165 -14.73 4.60 28.97
C HIS A 165 -14.15 5.96 29.32
N TYR A 166 -14.91 7.05 29.15
CA TYR A 166 -14.51 8.40 29.52
C TYR A 166 -14.03 8.49 30.98
N HIS A 167 -14.87 8.06 31.93
CA HIS A 167 -14.52 8.09 33.36
C HIS A 167 -13.30 7.22 33.66
N ARG A 168 -13.22 6.02 33.08
CA ARG A 168 -12.06 5.15 33.26
C ARG A 168 -10.76 5.81 32.76
N PHE A 169 -10.78 6.43 31.60
CA PHE A 169 -9.59 7.12 31.09
C PHE A 169 -9.25 8.36 31.91
N ALA A 170 -10.25 9.10 32.39
CA ALA A 170 -10.06 10.23 33.30
C ALA A 170 -9.45 9.80 34.64
N ASP A 171 -9.89 8.67 35.20
CA ASP A 171 -9.34 8.09 36.43
C ASP A 171 -7.88 7.64 36.23
N ILE A 172 -7.60 6.93 35.13
CA ILE A 172 -6.22 6.53 34.77
C ILE A 172 -5.34 7.77 34.57
N ARG A 173 -5.89 8.87 34.03
CA ARG A 173 -5.16 10.14 33.85
C ARG A 173 -4.79 10.74 35.20
N ALA A 174 -5.71 10.74 36.15
CA ALA A 174 -5.46 11.22 37.50
C ALA A 174 -4.41 10.34 38.22
N GLU A 175 -4.52 9.02 38.11
CA GLU A 175 -3.55 8.07 38.68
C GLU A 175 -2.15 8.25 38.08
N LEU A 176 -2.05 8.36 36.75
CA LEU A 176 -0.78 8.60 36.06
C LEU A 176 -0.12 9.91 36.52
N ALA A 177 -0.90 10.98 36.67
CA ALA A 177 -0.39 12.25 37.18
C ALA A 177 0.15 12.12 38.62
N GLN A 178 -0.54 11.37 39.48
CA GLN A 178 -0.07 11.09 40.85
C GLN A 178 1.23 10.28 40.85
N LEU A 179 1.34 9.25 40.02
CA LEU A 179 2.55 8.43 39.88
C LEU A 179 3.74 9.25 39.40
N CYS A 180 3.55 10.10 38.37
CA CYS A 180 4.60 10.98 37.86
C CYS A 180 5.01 12.06 38.89
N ALA A 181 4.07 12.58 39.67
CA ALA A 181 4.38 13.52 40.75
C ALA A 181 5.17 12.86 41.90
N ALA A 182 4.85 11.61 42.23
CA ALA A 182 5.54 10.84 43.26
C ALA A 182 6.93 10.35 42.81
N ASN A 183 7.11 10.05 41.52
CA ASN A 183 8.36 9.61 40.94
C ASN A 183 8.57 10.23 39.55
N PRO A 184 9.38 11.30 39.42
CA PRO A 184 9.67 11.93 38.14
C PRO A 184 10.34 11.02 37.10
N ASP A 185 11.01 9.93 37.54
CA ASP A 185 11.64 8.95 36.66
C ASP A 185 10.68 7.81 36.25
N PHE A 186 9.40 7.88 36.65
CA PHE A 186 8.41 6.87 36.31
C PHE A 186 8.09 6.90 34.80
N VAL A 187 8.32 5.76 34.14
CA VAL A 187 7.96 5.54 32.74
C VAL A 187 6.79 4.55 32.68
N PRO A 188 5.59 4.95 32.21
CA PRO A 188 4.39 4.12 32.32
C PRO A 188 4.32 2.96 31.32
N ALA A 189 5.23 2.92 30.33
CA ALA A 189 5.25 1.89 29.30
C ALA A 189 6.66 1.67 28.73
N HIS A 190 6.84 0.57 28.00
CA HIS A 190 8.03 0.41 27.14
C HIS A 190 8.11 1.55 26.12
N PRO A 191 9.32 1.95 25.68
CA PRO A 191 9.50 3.00 24.69
C PRO A 191 9.11 2.50 23.28
N ALA A 192 7.88 2.04 23.10
CA ALA A 192 7.41 1.47 21.84
C ALA A 192 7.33 2.54 20.74
N ALA A 193 7.69 2.14 19.54
CA ALA A 193 7.68 2.97 18.34
C ALA A 193 6.29 3.55 18.04
N THR A 194 6.26 4.82 17.64
CA THR A 194 5.08 5.44 17.02
C THR A 194 4.97 4.99 15.57
N ASN A 195 3.79 4.52 15.16
CA ASN A 195 3.51 4.00 13.81
C ASN A 195 4.62 3.07 13.27
N PRO A 196 4.87 1.92 13.93
CA PRO A 196 5.88 0.97 13.47
C PRO A 196 5.48 0.41 12.09
N VAL A 197 6.45 0.27 11.19
CA VAL A 197 6.23 -0.30 9.85
C VAL A 197 7.26 -1.36 9.50
N LEU A 198 6.81 -2.46 8.88
CA LEU A 198 7.67 -3.57 8.45
C LEU A 198 8.40 -3.32 7.13
N ARG A 199 7.94 -2.36 6.33
CA ARG A 199 8.53 -1.97 5.05
C ARG A 199 8.96 -0.53 5.12
N ARG A 200 10.11 -0.21 4.53
CA ARG A 200 10.61 1.16 4.43
C ARG A 200 9.55 2.04 3.74
N PRO A 201 8.98 3.03 4.45
CA PRO A 201 7.87 3.79 3.93
C PRO A 201 8.34 4.77 2.84
N PRO A 202 7.57 5.01 1.77
CA PRO A 202 7.87 6.05 0.77
C PRO A 202 7.87 7.47 1.36
N ARG A 203 7.09 7.67 2.43
CA ARG A 203 6.99 8.90 3.23
C ARG A 203 7.36 8.57 4.68
N PRO A 204 8.61 8.80 5.12
CA PRO A 204 9.09 8.38 6.43
C PRO A 204 8.55 9.20 7.61
N GLU A 205 7.94 10.36 7.34
CA GLU A 205 7.47 11.27 8.37
C GLU A 205 6.43 10.59 9.29
N GLY A 206 6.65 10.68 10.60
CA GLY A 206 5.75 10.12 11.62
C GLY A 206 5.69 8.60 11.66
N ARG A 207 6.62 7.87 11.02
CA ARG A 207 6.67 6.40 10.99
C ARG A 207 8.04 5.88 11.41
N VAL A 208 8.04 4.79 12.18
CA VAL A 208 9.28 4.09 12.57
C VAL A 208 9.42 2.82 11.75
N TRP A 209 10.43 2.78 10.87
CA TRP A 209 10.76 1.57 10.14
C TRP A 209 11.48 0.58 11.06
N LEU A 210 10.94 -0.63 11.17
CA LEU A 210 11.55 -1.71 11.94
C LEU A 210 12.65 -2.36 11.11
N GLU A 211 13.84 -2.45 11.69
CA GLU A 211 15.04 -3.01 11.06
C GLU A 211 15.58 -4.23 11.85
N HIS A 212 15.20 -4.37 13.12
CA HIS A 212 15.62 -5.50 13.94
C HIS A 212 14.89 -6.78 13.50
N GLY A 213 15.64 -7.79 13.03
CA GLY A 213 15.08 -8.99 12.40
C GLY A 213 14.07 -9.75 13.28
N GLU A 214 14.37 -9.91 14.57
CA GLU A 214 13.47 -10.61 15.51
C GLU A 214 12.22 -9.79 15.82
N ALA A 215 12.33 -8.45 15.81
CA ALA A 215 11.18 -7.57 16.00
C ALA A 215 10.25 -7.64 14.78
N ILE A 216 10.84 -7.61 13.58
CA ILE A 216 10.13 -7.80 12.31
C ILE A 216 9.37 -9.13 12.32
N ALA A 217 10.04 -10.23 12.67
CA ALA A 217 9.41 -11.55 12.71
C ALA A 217 8.27 -11.64 13.75
N THR A 218 8.48 -11.08 14.93
CA THR A 218 7.45 -11.02 15.99
C THR A 218 6.22 -10.22 15.53
N VAL A 219 6.44 -9.04 14.94
CA VAL A 219 5.37 -8.16 14.48
C VAL A 219 4.66 -8.74 13.25
N ASP A 220 5.37 -9.44 12.36
CA ASP A 220 4.76 -10.11 11.20
C ASP A 220 3.80 -11.22 11.61
N ILE A 221 4.19 -12.07 12.59
CA ILE A 221 3.31 -13.09 13.15
C ILE A 221 2.09 -12.45 13.83
N ALA A 222 2.29 -11.38 14.61
CA ALA A 222 1.19 -10.66 15.24
C ALA A 222 0.21 -10.09 14.21
N ASN A 223 0.72 -9.55 13.10
CA ASN A 223 -0.09 -9.06 11.98
C ASN A 223 -0.84 -10.18 11.25
N ALA A 224 -0.21 -11.34 11.06
CA ALA A 224 -0.84 -12.51 10.47
C ALA A 224 -1.99 -13.04 11.35
N CYS A 225 -1.79 -13.10 12.67
CA CYS A 225 -2.84 -13.41 13.64
C CYS A 225 -3.99 -12.42 13.56
N TYR A 226 -3.68 -11.12 13.55
CA TYR A 226 -4.68 -10.05 13.42
C TYR A 226 -5.50 -10.17 12.13
N GLY A 227 -4.84 -10.33 10.98
CA GLY A 227 -5.50 -10.44 9.69
C GLY A 227 -6.41 -11.67 9.57
N LEU A 228 -5.95 -12.83 10.08
CA LEU A 228 -6.76 -14.04 10.11
C LEU A 228 -7.94 -13.87 11.08
N MET A 229 -7.72 -13.30 12.27
CA MET A 229 -8.79 -13.01 13.24
C MET A 229 -9.91 -12.19 12.63
N LEU A 230 -9.59 -11.07 11.95
CA LEU A 230 -10.60 -10.23 11.32
C LEU A 230 -11.41 -10.98 10.25
N ARG A 231 -10.73 -11.79 9.43
CA ARG A 231 -11.38 -12.57 8.38
C ARG A 231 -12.32 -13.63 8.96
N LEU A 232 -11.89 -14.33 10.01
CA LEU A 232 -12.71 -15.34 10.68
C LEU A 232 -13.94 -14.73 11.36
N LEU A 233 -13.80 -13.55 11.97
CA LEU A 233 -14.93 -12.77 12.49
C LEU A 233 -15.91 -12.38 11.38
N GLY A 234 -15.43 -11.92 10.22
CA GLY A 234 -16.30 -11.62 9.08
C GLY A 234 -17.02 -12.88 8.56
N MET A 235 -16.30 -13.99 8.46
CA MET A 235 -16.85 -15.28 8.01
C MET A 235 -17.92 -15.85 8.95
N SER A 236 -17.88 -15.56 10.26
CA SER A 236 -18.92 -16.03 11.17
C SER A 236 -20.30 -15.44 10.87
N TYR A 237 -20.37 -14.28 10.20
CA TYR A 237 -21.62 -13.66 9.75
C TYR A 237 -22.10 -14.16 8.38
N LEU A 238 -21.35 -15.05 7.72
CA LEU A 238 -21.82 -15.77 6.52
C LEU A 238 -22.48 -17.10 6.85
N LEU A 239 -22.47 -17.49 8.13
CA LEU A 239 -22.99 -18.78 8.59
C LEU A 239 -24.26 -18.55 9.42
N PRO A 240 -25.39 -19.16 9.02
CA PRO A 240 -26.62 -19.07 9.80
C PRO A 240 -26.49 -19.88 11.09
N SER A 241 -27.05 -19.36 12.17
CA SER A 241 -27.21 -20.07 13.43
C SER A 241 -28.42 -21.01 13.38
N PRO A 242 -28.37 -22.17 14.08
CA PRO A 242 -27.21 -22.71 14.79
C PRO A 242 -26.20 -23.32 13.82
N SER A 243 -24.90 -23.07 14.05
CA SER A 243 -23.83 -23.66 13.26
C SER A 243 -22.59 -23.92 14.11
N ALA A 244 -22.12 -25.17 14.10
CA ALA A 244 -20.88 -25.55 14.77
C ALA A 244 -19.67 -24.84 14.15
N ASP A 245 -19.65 -24.69 12.83
CA ASP A 245 -18.63 -23.93 12.11
C ASP A 245 -18.63 -22.47 12.57
N LYS A 246 -19.79 -21.84 12.75
CA LYS A 246 -19.89 -20.46 13.23
C LYS A 246 -19.25 -20.29 14.61
N GLY A 247 -19.60 -21.17 15.56
CA GLY A 247 -19.00 -21.19 16.89
C GLY A 247 -17.48 -21.42 16.84
N LEU A 248 -17.03 -22.34 15.98
CA LEU A 248 -15.61 -22.59 15.78
C LEU A 248 -14.86 -21.37 15.23
N LEU A 249 -15.41 -20.66 14.24
CA LEU A 249 -14.77 -19.46 13.68
C LEU A 249 -14.60 -18.37 14.74
N LEU A 250 -15.58 -18.20 15.62
CA LEU A 250 -15.51 -17.26 16.75
C LEU A 250 -14.46 -17.70 17.77
N ASP A 251 -14.45 -18.97 18.15
CA ASP A 251 -13.45 -19.55 19.04
C ASP A 251 -12.02 -19.35 18.52
N LEU A 252 -11.80 -19.62 17.23
CA LEU A 252 -10.51 -19.41 16.58
C LEU A 252 -10.14 -17.92 16.57
N SER A 253 -11.08 -17.04 16.28
CA SER A 253 -10.87 -15.58 16.28
C SER A 253 -10.45 -15.08 17.67
N LEU A 254 -11.18 -15.46 18.72
CA LEU A 254 -10.85 -15.09 20.11
C LEU A 254 -9.53 -15.72 20.56
N GLY A 255 -9.21 -16.92 20.09
CA GLY A 255 -7.93 -17.55 20.30
C GLY A 255 -6.77 -16.76 19.70
N LEU A 256 -6.90 -16.32 18.45
CA LEU A 256 -5.90 -15.50 17.76
C LEU A 256 -5.70 -14.17 18.50
N MET A 257 -6.78 -13.54 18.96
CA MET A 257 -6.71 -12.35 19.82
C MET A 257 -5.86 -12.58 21.07
N ARG A 258 -6.03 -13.73 21.75
CA ARG A 258 -5.24 -14.09 22.94
C ARG A 258 -3.77 -14.37 22.61
N ALA A 259 -3.48 -14.95 21.44
CA ALA A 259 -2.11 -15.17 20.99
C ALA A 259 -1.37 -13.86 20.69
N MET A 260 -2.08 -12.80 20.33
CA MET A 260 -1.47 -11.50 20.06
C MET A 260 -0.87 -10.83 21.30
N THR A 261 -1.45 -11.00 22.49
CA THR A 261 -0.95 -10.36 23.73
C THR A 261 0.53 -10.67 24.00
N PRO A 262 0.96 -11.95 24.13
CA PRO A 262 2.37 -12.26 24.35
C PRO A 262 3.28 -11.84 23.18
N LEU A 263 2.78 -11.85 21.94
CA LEU A 263 3.52 -11.36 20.77
C LEU A 263 3.74 -9.84 20.83
N ALA A 264 2.70 -9.08 21.22
CA ALA A 264 2.77 -7.64 21.38
C ALA A 264 3.73 -7.24 22.50
N GLU A 265 3.66 -7.94 23.64
CA GLU A 265 4.60 -7.75 24.74
C GLU A 265 6.05 -8.07 24.35
N GLN A 266 6.25 -9.10 23.52
CA GLN A 266 7.57 -9.43 23.00
C GLN A 266 8.08 -8.34 22.06
N ALA A 267 7.24 -7.88 21.12
CA ALA A 267 7.60 -6.80 20.20
C ALA A 267 8.00 -5.52 20.95
N ALA A 268 7.24 -5.14 21.98
CA ALA A 268 7.52 -3.95 22.80
C ALA A 268 8.84 -4.01 23.59
N ARG A 269 9.53 -5.15 23.61
CA ARG A 269 10.82 -5.36 24.30
C ARG A 269 12.00 -5.54 23.34
N LEU A 270 11.73 -5.66 22.05
CA LEU A 270 12.77 -5.78 21.04
C LEU A 270 13.06 -4.39 20.47
N PRO A 271 14.34 -4.04 20.21
CA PRO A 271 14.67 -2.73 19.66
C PRO A 271 14.04 -2.55 18.28
N ALA A 272 13.66 -1.32 17.92
CA ALA A 272 13.09 -1.03 16.61
C ALA A 272 14.13 -1.22 15.49
N GLY A 273 15.34 -0.70 15.69
CA GLY A 273 16.40 -0.71 14.69
C GLY A 273 17.49 0.33 14.94
N PRO A 274 18.65 0.24 14.25
CA PRO A 274 19.73 1.20 14.39
C PRO A 274 19.35 2.64 13.99
N SER A 275 18.37 2.84 13.10
CA SER A 275 17.91 4.19 12.74
C SER A 275 17.07 4.84 13.84
N ASN A 276 16.54 4.06 14.78
CA ASN A 276 15.69 4.53 15.89
C ASN A 276 16.13 3.87 17.22
N PRO A 277 17.36 4.15 17.69
CA PRO A 277 17.97 3.41 18.80
C PRO A 277 17.30 3.65 20.16
N THR A 278 16.46 4.67 20.24
CA THR A 278 15.79 5.10 21.49
C THR A 278 14.43 4.42 21.70
N CYS A 279 13.94 3.64 20.73
CA CYS A 279 12.63 3.01 20.82
C CYS A 279 12.68 1.50 20.51
N ASN A 280 11.76 0.79 21.13
CA ASN A 280 11.44 -0.60 20.86
C ASN A 280 10.41 -0.69 19.74
N ALA A 281 10.22 -1.88 19.19
CA ALA A 281 9.16 -2.12 18.24
C ALA A 281 7.77 -2.02 18.89
N GLY A 282 6.75 -2.18 18.06
CA GLY A 282 5.36 -2.31 18.46
C GLY A 282 4.60 -3.04 17.36
N VAL A 283 3.44 -3.60 17.69
CA VAL A 283 2.59 -4.23 16.67
C VAL A 283 2.08 -3.15 15.73
N SER A 284 2.25 -3.36 14.43
CA SER A 284 1.85 -2.39 13.40
C SER A 284 0.41 -2.57 12.92
N PHE A 285 -0.22 -3.71 13.24
CA PHE A 285 -1.55 -4.08 12.77
C PHE A 285 -1.69 -3.96 11.25
N VAL A 286 -0.60 -4.21 10.53
CA VAL A 286 -0.59 -4.19 9.08
C VAL A 286 -1.46 -5.33 8.59
N SER A 287 -2.46 -5.01 7.80
CA SER A 287 -3.29 -5.97 7.10
C SER A 287 -3.11 -5.79 5.59
N LEU A 288 -3.43 -6.84 4.84
CA LEU A 288 -3.80 -6.67 3.44
C LEU A 288 -5.03 -5.74 3.37
N ARG A 289 -5.16 -4.99 2.28
CA ARG A 289 -6.18 -3.94 2.10
C ARG A 289 -7.61 -4.41 2.37
N ASP A 290 -7.85 -5.71 2.33
CA ASP A 290 -9.15 -6.29 2.55
C ASP A 290 -9.08 -7.60 3.37
N ALA A 291 -9.89 -7.66 4.43
CA ALA A 291 -10.13 -8.84 5.25
C ALA A 291 -11.46 -9.54 4.91
N SER A 292 -12.04 -9.26 3.73
CA SER A 292 -13.30 -9.83 3.24
C SER A 292 -13.43 -11.31 3.54
N ALA A 293 -14.61 -11.68 4.01
CA ALA A 293 -14.95 -13.05 4.29
C ALA A 293 -14.85 -13.90 3.01
N LEU A 294 -14.34 -15.13 3.16
CA LEU A 294 -14.35 -16.10 2.07
C LEU A 294 -15.72 -16.80 2.00
N PRO A 295 -16.21 -17.13 0.79
CA PRO A 295 -17.43 -17.93 0.65
C PRO A 295 -17.35 -19.22 1.47
N PRO A 296 -18.38 -19.58 2.26
CA PRO A 296 -18.38 -20.83 3.01
C PRO A 296 -18.18 -22.05 2.11
N GLY A 297 -17.37 -23.00 2.55
CA GLY A 297 -17.15 -24.24 1.82
C GLY A 297 -15.74 -24.82 2.00
N PRO A 298 -15.43 -25.91 1.28
CA PRO A 298 -14.16 -26.64 1.41
C PRO A 298 -12.91 -25.78 1.21
N SER A 299 -12.95 -24.81 0.29
CA SER A 299 -11.82 -23.90 0.01
C SER A 299 -11.53 -22.97 1.18
N ALA A 300 -12.56 -22.40 1.81
CA ALA A 300 -12.42 -21.55 2.98
C ALA A 300 -11.88 -22.34 4.18
N ARG A 301 -12.36 -23.58 4.39
CA ARG A 301 -11.85 -24.48 5.43
C ARG A 301 -10.37 -24.82 5.20
N ARG A 302 -9.99 -25.18 3.97
CA ARG A 302 -8.58 -25.41 3.59
C ARG A 302 -7.72 -24.17 3.85
N PHE A 303 -8.18 -22.99 3.46
CA PHE A 303 -7.44 -21.74 3.71
C PHE A 303 -7.19 -21.52 5.20
N ILE A 304 -8.17 -21.76 6.08
CA ILE A 304 -8.02 -21.60 7.53
C ILE A 304 -6.92 -22.53 8.07
N LEU A 305 -6.95 -23.80 7.66
CA LEU A 305 -5.96 -24.80 8.07
C LEU A 305 -4.55 -24.40 7.59
N GLU A 306 -4.39 -24.13 6.30
CA GLU A 306 -3.12 -23.72 5.70
C GLU A 306 -2.60 -22.44 6.38
N ARG A 307 -3.48 -21.48 6.68
CA ARG A 307 -3.06 -20.24 7.34
C ARG A 307 -2.61 -20.43 8.77
N LEU A 308 -3.30 -21.26 9.54
CA LEU A 308 -2.90 -21.59 10.91
C LEU A 308 -1.58 -22.36 10.92
N ASP A 309 -1.38 -23.28 9.97
CA ASP A 309 -0.14 -24.04 9.82
C ASP A 309 1.05 -23.13 9.59
N GLU A 310 0.93 -22.19 8.66
CA GLU A 310 1.97 -21.22 8.37
C GLU A 310 2.26 -20.30 9.57
N ILE A 311 1.23 -19.85 10.30
CA ILE A 311 1.40 -19.02 11.51
C ILE A 311 2.12 -19.81 12.61
N VAL A 312 1.71 -21.06 12.85
CA VAL A 312 2.34 -21.94 13.84
C VAL A 312 3.79 -22.24 13.44
N ALA A 313 4.06 -22.55 12.17
CA ALA A 313 5.41 -22.80 11.69
C ALA A 313 6.33 -21.58 11.89
N GLY A 314 5.87 -20.39 11.51
CA GLY A 314 6.59 -19.14 11.76
C GLY A 314 6.84 -18.88 13.25
N THR A 315 5.85 -19.17 14.10
CA THR A 315 5.99 -19.00 15.56
C THR A 315 6.95 -20.01 16.17
N ARG A 316 6.99 -21.26 15.68
CA ARG A 316 7.99 -22.26 16.11
C ARG A 316 9.40 -21.83 15.75
N GLN A 317 9.59 -21.31 14.53
CA GLN A 317 10.88 -20.79 14.11
C GLN A 317 11.30 -19.61 15.00
N LEU A 318 10.38 -18.67 15.27
CA LEU A 318 10.64 -17.56 16.18
C LEU A 318 10.99 -18.05 17.59
N GLN A 319 10.27 -19.04 18.13
CA GLN A 319 10.56 -19.64 19.44
C GLN A 319 11.93 -20.30 19.47
N ALA A 320 12.34 -20.98 18.40
CA ALA A 320 13.66 -21.61 18.30
C ALA A 320 14.79 -20.56 18.27
N CYS A 321 14.56 -19.40 17.66
CA CYS A 321 15.53 -18.31 17.58
C CYS A 321 15.62 -17.48 18.88
N LEU A 322 14.49 -16.94 19.35
CA LEU A 322 14.42 -16.02 20.49
C LEU A 322 14.37 -16.73 21.84
N GLY A 323 13.73 -17.90 21.88
CA GLY A 323 13.31 -18.53 23.13
C GLY A 323 12.34 -17.67 23.95
N GLY A 324 12.36 -17.90 25.27
CA GLY A 324 11.61 -17.11 26.23
C GLY A 324 10.13 -17.52 26.41
N PRO A 325 9.51 -17.07 27.50
CA PRO A 325 8.17 -17.52 27.89
C PRO A 325 7.05 -16.92 27.03
N ARG A 326 7.22 -15.71 26.47
CA ARG A 326 6.16 -15.02 25.71
C ARG A 326 5.89 -15.68 24.37
N VAL A 327 6.93 -15.88 23.56
CA VAL A 327 6.79 -16.57 22.27
C VAL A 327 6.30 -18.00 22.50
N GLY A 328 6.70 -18.65 23.60
CA GLY A 328 6.24 -19.99 23.97
C GLY A 328 4.75 -20.02 24.34
N GLN A 329 4.27 -19.03 25.08
CA GLN A 329 2.83 -18.86 25.39
C GLN A 329 2.02 -18.62 24.11
N ALA A 330 2.49 -17.75 23.22
CA ALA A 330 1.84 -17.50 21.93
C ALA A 330 1.76 -18.78 21.11
N LEU A 331 2.87 -19.52 21.01
CA LEU A 331 2.96 -20.77 20.29
C LEU A 331 1.99 -21.82 20.83
N ALA A 332 1.93 -22.01 22.15
CA ALA A 332 1.03 -22.97 22.78
C ALA A 332 -0.45 -22.66 22.47
N VAL A 333 -0.83 -21.39 22.48
CA VAL A 333 -2.18 -20.97 22.07
C VAL A 333 -2.42 -21.34 20.60
N LEU A 334 -1.51 -20.95 19.71
CA LEU A 334 -1.65 -21.15 18.26
C LEU A 334 -1.69 -22.64 17.87
N GLU A 335 -0.88 -23.49 18.51
CA GLU A 335 -0.93 -24.95 18.33
C GLU A 335 -2.26 -25.53 18.78
N GLY A 336 -2.81 -25.04 19.89
CA GLY A 336 -4.14 -25.41 20.35
C GLY A 336 -5.25 -25.03 19.37
N LEU A 337 -5.15 -23.87 18.73
CA LEU A 337 -6.09 -23.42 17.69
C LEU A 337 -5.98 -24.26 16.42
N LYS A 338 -4.76 -24.50 15.93
CA LYS A 338 -4.50 -25.39 14.79
C LYS A 338 -5.11 -26.77 15.04
N ALA A 339 -4.80 -27.40 16.17
CA ALA A 339 -5.30 -28.73 16.49
C ALA A 339 -6.84 -28.77 16.59
N ARG A 340 -7.48 -27.69 17.07
CA ARG A 340 -8.95 -27.57 17.09
C ARG A 340 -9.51 -27.44 15.66
N ALA A 341 -8.92 -26.58 14.84
CA ALA A 341 -9.33 -26.42 13.45
C ALA A 341 -9.21 -27.73 12.67
N GLU A 342 -8.10 -28.47 12.81
CA GLU A 342 -7.89 -29.77 12.15
C GLU A 342 -8.95 -30.81 12.52
N ARG A 343 -9.31 -30.90 13.80
CA ARG A 343 -10.35 -31.84 14.27
C ARG A 343 -11.75 -31.51 13.77
N SER A 344 -12.04 -30.23 13.56
CA SER A 344 -13.40 -29.75 13.31
C SER A 344 -13.68 -29.35 11.87
N LEU A 345 -12.64 -29.09 11.07
CA LEU A 345 -12.76 -28.66 9.67
C LEU A 345 -12.36 -29.76 8.66
N ASP A 346 -12.15 -31.00 9.12
CA ASP A 346 -11.58 -32.09 8.33
C ASP A 346 -12.32 -32.30 6.99
N LEU A 347 -11.53 -32.38 5.92
CA LEU A 347 -12.01 -32.55 4.56
C LEU A 347 -11.87 -34.05 4.25
N GLY A 348 -12.99 -34.75 4.00
CA GLY A 348 -12.95 -36.14 3.48
C GLY A 348 -12.02 -36.29 2.26
N PRO A 349 -11.72 -37.54 1.83
CA PRO A 349 -10.53 -37.86 1.02
C PRO A 349 -10.39 -36.94 -0.18
N GLY A 350 -9.37 -36.07 -0.09
CA GLY A 350 -9.17 -34.96 -0.99
C GLY A 350 -8.79 -35.37 -2.40
N LEU A 351 -9.19 -34.52 -3.37
CA LEU A 351 -8.46 -34.38 -4.63
C LEU A 351 -6.96 -34.26 -4.31
N GLY A 352 -6.21 -35.23 -4.82
CA GLY A 352 -4.80 -35.45 -4.50
C GLY A 352 -3.98 -34.17 -4.55
N LEU A 353 -3.22 -33.95 -3.48
CA LEU A 353 -2.21 -32.91 -3.43
C LEU A 353 -1.13 -33.19 -4.47
N VAL A 354 -0.75 -32.18 -5.24
CA VAL A 354 0.65 -32.06 -5.66
C VAL A 354 1.42 -31.80 -4.37
N GLN A 355 2.10 -32.83 -3.85
CA GLN A 355 3.09 -32.64 -2.81
C GLN A 355 4.10 -31.61 -3.33
N ARG A 356 4.14 -30.43 -2.72
CA ARG A 356 5.37 -29.64 -2.77
C ARG A 356 6.38 -30.42 -1.95
N ASP A 357 7.37 -31.00 -2.62
CA ASP A 357 8.50 -31.63 -1.97
C ASP A 357 8.99 -30.77 -0.80
N ALA A 358 8.99 -31.37 0.39
CA ALA A 358 9.67 -30.86 1.57
C ALA A 358 11.20 -30.78 1.38
N GLY A 359 11.69 -31.13 0.18
CA GLY A 359 13.06 -30.97 -0.29
C GLY A 359 13.33 -29.68 -1.07
N ARG A 360 12.40 -28.72 -1.13
CA ARG A 360 12.82 -27.36 -1.47
C ARG A 360 13.57 -26.83 -0.23
N PRO A 361 14.88 -26.55 -0.31
CA PRO A 361 15.57 -25.97 0.83
C PRO A 361 14.75 -24.75 1.25
N ALA A 362 14.56 -24.58 2.56
CA ALA A 362 14.09 -23.31 3.10
C ALA A 362 14.80 -22.23 2.28
N ALA A 363 14.04 -21.35 1.62
CA ALA A 363 14.66 -20.17 1.03
C ALA A 363 15.51 -19.62 2.16
N ALA A 364 16.83 -19.73 2.00
CA ALA A 364 17.76 -19.46 3.08
C ALA A 364 17.30 -18.14 3.68
N ALA A 365 17.19 -18.07 5.01
CA ALA A 365 17.08 -16.78 5.68
C ALA A 365 18.03 -15.86 4.91
N PRO A 366 17.54 -14.71 4.37
CA PRO A 366 18.39 -13.86 3.56
C PRO A 366 19.66 -13.73 4.38
N ALA A 367 20.78 -14.17 3.79
CA ALA A 367 22.05 -14.21 4.49
C ALA A 367 22.17 -12.86 5.22
N PRO A 368 22.62 -12.82 6.49
CA PRO A 368 22.81 -11.56 7.19
C PRO A 368 23.45 -10.63 6.17
N ALA A 369 22.81 -9.49 5.91
CA ALA A 369 23.29 -8.56 4.89
C ALA A 369 24.79 -8.47 5.14
N PRO A 370 25.63 -8.88 4.16
CA PRO A 370 27.05 -8.99 4.42
C PRO A 370 27.46 -7.67 5.01
N THR A 371 28.12 -7.73 6.18
CA THR A 371 28.84 -6.60 6.77
C THR A 371 29.43 -5.84 5.60
N PRO A 372 29.14 -4.54 5.44
CA PRO A 372 29.36 -3.82 4.18
C PRO A 372 30.71 -4.23 3.62
N ALA A 373 30.66 -5.05 2.57
CA ALA A 373 31.87 -5.42 1.87
C ALA A 373 32.45 -4.09 1.40
N PRO A 374 33.75 -3.84 1.64
CA PRO A 374 34.39 -2.68 1.02
C PRO A 374 34.04 -2.72 -0.46
N ALA A 375 33.69 -1.55 -1.02
CA ALA A 375 33.23 -1.41 -2.40
C ALA A 375 34.00 -2.37 -3.30
N ALA A 376 33.27 -3.35 -3.87
CA ALA A 376 33.88 -4.27 -4.82
C ALA A 376 34.61 -3.42 -5.86
N PRO A 377 35.87 -3.76 -6.20
CA PRO A 377 36.66 -2.93 -7.09
C PRO A 377 35.84 -2.68 -8.34
N ALA A 378 35.65 -1.40 -8.68
CA ALA A 378 34.93 -1.03 -9.89
C ALA A 378 35.58 -1.80 -11.04
N GLY A 379 34.81 -2.63 -11.74
CA GLY A 379 35.33 -3.37 -12.87
C GLY A 379 35.87 -2.39 -13.91
N THR A 380 36.73 -2.91 -14.80
CA THR A 380 37.48 -2.07 -15.74
C THR A 380 36.55 -1.12 -16.48
N ARG A 381 36.74 0.19 -16.24
CA ARG A 381 35.99 1.26 -16.86
C ARG A 381 36.70 1.68 -18.15
N THR A 382 35.97 1.69 -19.25
CA THR A 382 36.45 2.27 -20.52
C THR A 382 35.45 3.32 -21.00
N VAL A 383 35.95 4.39 -21.59
CA VAL A 383 35.10 5.42 -22.22
C VAL A 383 35.54 5.54 -23.67
N ALA A 384 34.64 5.19 -24.59
CA ALA A 384 34.87 5.29 -26.02
C ALA A 384 33.63 5.88 -26.69
N ASN A 385 33.83 6.88 -27.56
CA ASN A 385 32.76 7.55 -28.30
C ASN A 385 31.58 8.04 -27.41
N GLY A 386 31.88 8.55 -26.21
CA GLY A 386 30.86 9.03 -25.27
C GLY A 386 30.08 7.94 -24.54
N ILE A 387 30.43 6.67 -24.74
CA ILE A 387 29.86 5.52 -24.04
C ILE A 387 30.83 5.12 -22.92
N GLU A 388 30.36 5.21 -21.68
CA GLU A 388 31.04 4.67 -20.51
C GLU A 388 30.64 3.20 -20.34
N SER A 389 31.59 2.29 -20.56
CA SER A 389 31.42 0.86 -20.37
C SER A 389 32.10 0.41 -19.10
N VAL A 390 31.36 -0.25 -18.21
CA VAL A 390 31.87 -0.81 -16.95
C VAL A 390 31.66 -2.31 -16.95
N GLU A 391 32.77 -3.03 -16.90
CA GLU A 391 32.78 -4.48 -16.91
C GLU A 391 32.30 -5.05 -15.57
N GLY A 392 31.31 -5.96 -15.61
CA GLY A 392 30.97 -6.84 -14.50
C GLY A 392 31.30 -8.29 -14.81
N GLU A 393 31.05 -9.18 -13.86
CA GLU A 393 31.25 -10.63 -13.99
C GLU A 393 30.30 -11.21 -15.04
N LYS A 394 29.00 -10.87 -14.95
CA LYS A 394 27.94 -11.47 -15.80
C LYS A 394 27.43 -10.57 -16.93
N LEU A 395 27.69 -9.27 -16.85
CA LEU A 395 27.35 -8.32 -17.91
C LEU A 395 28.32 -7.14 -17.94
N THR A 396 28.38 -6.44 -19.07
CA THR A 396 28.97 -5.10 -19.19
C THR A 396 27.84 -4.08 -19.16
N LEU A 397 27.91 -3.08 -18.29
CA LEU A 397 26.98 -1.94 -18.32
C LEU A 397 27.52 -0.84 -19.23
N ASN A 398 26.67 -0.29 -20.08
CA ASN A 398 26.98 0.84 -20.94
C ASN A 398 26.12 2.05 -20.55
N TYR A 399 26.76 3.20 -20.34
CA TYR A 399 26.11 4.47 -20.06
C TYR A 399 26.44 5.52 -21.12
N GLN A 400 25.41 6.16 -21.66
CA GLN A 400 25.52 7.26 -22.62
C GLN A 400 24.97 8.55 -22.02
N ALA A 401 25.87 9.43 -21.57
CA ALA A 401 25.51 10.65 -20.85
C ALA A 401 24.59 11.56 -21.67
N ASP A 402 24.84 11.70 -22.96
CA ASP A 402 24.10 12.58 -23.87
C ASP A 402 22.62 12.17 -24.02
N ARG A 403 22.27 10.91 -23.74
CA ARG A 403 20.89 10.43 -23.75
C ARG A 403 20.23 10.51 -22.37
N CYS A 404 20.97 10.76 -21.30
CA CYS A 404 20.42 10.70 -19.96
C CYS A 404 19.52 11.91 -19.68
N ILE A 405 18.23 11.67 -19.45
CA ILE A 405 17.28 12.72 -19.04
C ILE A 405 17.17 12.87 -17.51
N HIS A 406 18.11 12.29 -16.77
CA HIS A 406 18.10 12.28 -15.29
C HIS A 406 16.75 11.84 -14.70
N ALA A 407 16.09 10.85 -15.32
CA ALA A 407 14.83 10.30 -14.81
C ALA A 407 15.00 9.46 -13.53
N ARG A 408 16.24 9.29 -13.06
CA ARG A 408 16.63 8.67 -11.78
C ARG A 408 16.26 7.20 -11.56
N PHE A 409 15.59 6.53 -12.51
CA PHE A 409 15.26 5.10 -12.41
C PHE A 409 16.45 4.20 -12.06
N CYS A 410 17.65 4.50 -12.59
CA CYS A 410 18.88 3.76 -12.28
C CYS A 410 19.30 3.95 -10.81
N VAL A 411 19.52 5.20 -10.38
CA VAL A 411 20.00 5.52 -9.02
C VAL A 411 18.97 5.21 -7.93
N THR A 412 17.67 5.23 -8.24
CA THR A 412 16.63 4.84 -7.26
C THR A 412 16.35 3.35 -7.28
N GLY A 413 16.50 2.69 -8.44
CA GLY A 413 16.22 1.27 -8.62
C GLY A 413 17.38 0.35 -8.23
N ALA A 414 18.61 0.81 -8.41
CA ALA A 414 19.84 0.12 -8.02
C ALA A 414 20.88 1.09 -7.43
N PRO A 415 20.63 1.68 -6.24
CA PRO A 415 21.50 2.69 -5.61
C PRO A 415 22.88 2.18 -5.20
N LYS A 416 23.09 0.86 -5.17
CA LYS A 416 24.41 0.25 -4.94
C LYS A 416 25.20 0.01 -6.22
N VAL A 417 24.49 -0.06 -7.36
CA VAL A 417 25.10 -0.17 -8.69
C VAL A 417 25.38 1.22 -9.24
N PHE A 418 24.40 2.13 -9.19
CA PHE A 418 24.53 3.50 -9.68
C PHE A 418 24.60 4.47 -8.50
N LEU A 419 25.81 4.87 -8.12
CA LEU A 419 26.05 5.82 -7.05
C LEU A 419 25.78 7.24 -7.57
N ALA A 420 24.87 7.95 -6.90
CA ALA A 420 24.61 9.36 -7.20
C ALA A 420 25.58 10.25 -6.41
N ASN A 421 26.04 11.34 -7.02
CA ASN A 421 26.82 12.41 -6.37
C ASN A 421 28.13 11.93 -5.72
N VAL A 422 28.82 10.98 -6.34
CA VAL A 422 30.14 10.51 -5.87
C VAL A 422 31.25 11.05 -6.76
N GLU A 423 32.41 11.30 -6.17
CA GLU A 423 33.65 11.52 -6.91
C GLU A 423 34.31 10.15 -7.18
N GLY A 424 34.59 9.86 -8.45
CA GLY A 424 35.20 8.59 -8.88
C GLY A 424 34.23 7.60 -9.53
N PRO A 425 34.50 6.28 -9.46
CA PRO A 425 33.63 5.26 -10.06
C PRO A 425 32.23 5.30 -9.45
N TRP A 426 31.22 5.31 -10.31
CA TRP A 426 29.82 5.47 -9.90
C TRP A 426 28.92 4.34 -10.42
N ILE A 427 29.44 3.43 -11.24
CA ILE A 427 28.75 2.24 -11.76
C ILE A 427 29.46 0.99 -11.22
N HIS A 428 28.72 0.09 -10.57
CA HIS A 428 29.22 -1.15 -9.96
C HIS A 428 28.31 -2.32 -10.35
N PRO A 429 28.47 -2.93 -11.55
CA PRO A 429 27.54 -3.92 -12.09
C PRO A 429 27.31 -5.13 -11.15
N ASP A 430 28.34 -5.56 -10.44
CA ASP A 430 28.28 -6.77 -9.58
C ASP A 430 27.70 -6.50 -8.18
N ALA A 431 27.28 -5.26 -7.88
CA ALA A 431 26.65 -4.91 -6.61
C ALA A 431 25.17 -5.36 -6.50
N MET A 432 24.64 -6.03 -7.53
CA MET A 432 23.27 -6.54 -7.60
C MET A 432 23.20 -7.81 -8.46
N PRO A 433 22.28 -8.77 -8.18
CA PRO A 433 22.03 -9.89 -9.07
C PRO A 433 21.71 -9.42 -10.50
N VAL A 434 22.35 -10.06 -11.48
CA VAL A 434 22.32 -9.66 -12.91
C VAL A 434 20.90 -9.49 -13.46
N GLU A 435 19.96 -10.37 -13.12
CA GLU A 435 18.56 -10.28 -13.58
C GLU A 435 17.84 -9.02 -13.08
N ARG A 436 18.09 -8.63 -11.83
CA ARG A 436 17.53 -7.39 -11.28
C ARG A 436 18.16 -6.16 -11.92
N LEU A 437 19.45 -6.24 -12.25
CA LEU A 437 20.13 -5.14 -12.92
C LEU A 437 19.62 -4.95 -14.37
N VAL A 438 19.30 -6.05 -15.07
CA VAL A 438 18.65 -6.02 -16.38
C VAL A 438 17.28 -5.32 -16.32
N ASP A 439 16.44 -5.65 -15.32
CA ASP A 439 15.15 -4.95 -15.13
C ASP A 439 15.34 -3.43 -14.97
N ILE A 440 16.35 -3.02 -14.19
CA ILE A 440 16.66 -1.61 -13.96
C ILE A 440 17.17 -0.93 -15.24
N ALA A 441 17.96 -1.62 -16.05
CA ALA A 441 18.38 -1.11 -17.35
C ALA A 441 17.19 -0.90 -18.30
N HIS A 442 16.23 -1.83 -18.32
CA HIS A 442 15.00 -1.72 -19.12
C HIS A 442 14.11 -0.55 -18.68
N ALA A 443 14.13 -0.20 -17.38
CA ALA A 443 13.39 0.93 -16.84
C ALA A 443 13.97 2.30 -17.24
N CYS A 444 15.18 2.37 -17.79
CA CYS A 444 15.79 3.62 -18.26
C CYS A 444 15.04 4.18 -19.48
N PRO A 445 14.24 5.26 -19.37
CA PRO A 445 13.31 5.68 -20.42
C PRO A 445 13.99 6.16 -21.70
N SER A 446 15.21 6.70 -21.60
CA SER A 446 15.96 7.20 -22.75
C SER A 446 16.88 6.16 -23.39
N GLY A 447 16.98 4.98 -22.77
CA GLY A 447 17.96 3.96 -23.16
C GLY A 447 19.41 4.39 -22.92
N ALA A 448 19.65 5.39 -22.06
CA ALA A 448 21.00 5.81 -21.69
C ALA A 448 21.78 4.72 -20.94
N ILE A 449 21.06 3.83 -20.25
CA ILE A 449 21.62 2.60 -19.66
C ILE A 449 21.27 1.43 -20.58
N GLN A 450 22.30 0.70 -20.99
CA GLN A 450 22.24 -0.51 -21.79
C GLN A 450 23.18 -1.55 -21.18
N TYR A 451 23.09 -2.81 -21.61
CA TYR A 451 23.98 -3.85 -21.15
C TYR A 451 24.35 -4.82 -22.27
N ARG A 452 25.44 -5.55 -22.05
CA ARG A 452 25.82 -6.74 -22.82
C ARG A 452 26.02 -7.93 -21.88
N ARG A 453 25.30 -9.03 -22.08
CA ARG A 453 25.45 -10.26 -21.28
C ARG A 453 26.76 -10.98 -21.62
N LYS A 454 27.34 -11.61 -20.61
CA LYS A 454 28.56 -12.44 -20.70
C LYS A 454 28.35 -13.88 -20.26
N ASP A 455 27.19 -14.18 -19.69
CA ASP A 455 26.86 -15.48 -19.10
C ASP A 455 26.05 -16.39 -20.05
N GLY A 456 25.96 -16.03 -21.33
CA GLY A 456 25.28 -16.82 -22.36
C GLY A 456 23.79 -16.51 -22.53
N GLU A 457 23.20 -15.71 -21.64
CA GLU A 457 21.84 -15.20 -21.80
C GLU A 457 21.76 -14.08 -22.86
N PRO A 458 20.60 -13.85 -23.50
CA PRO A 458 20.47 -12.85 -24.55
C PRO A 458 20.53 -11.41 -24.03
N ASP A 459 21.04 -10.53 -24.87
CA ASP A 459 20.92 -9.08 -24.69
C ASP A 459 19.45 -8.63 -24.80
N GLU A 460 19.22 -7.33 -24.59
CA GLU A 460 17.87 -6.79 -24.67
C GLU A 460 17.22 -7.05 -26.05
N ALA A 461 16.06 -7.73 -26.05
CA ALA A 461 15.27 -7.99 -27.23
C ALA A 461 14.34 -6.82 -27.60
N PRO A 462 14.01 -6.63 -28.89
CA PRO A 462 12.97 -5.69 -29.31
C PRO A 462 11.62 -5.96 -28.62
N PRO A 463 10.85 -4.93 -28.27
CA PRO A 463 9.52 -5.11 -27.71
C PRO A 463 8.55 -5.67 -28.77
N PRO A 464 7.48 -6.37 -28.37
CA PRO A 464 6.48 -6.91 -29.30
C PRO A 464 5.61 -5.83 -29.95
N VAL A 465 5.68 -4.59 -29.45
CA VAL A 465 4.96 -3.43 -29.99
C VAL A 465 5.87 -2.21 -29.92
N ASN A 466 6.00 -1.51 -31.04
CA ASN A 466 6.63 -0.21 -31.11
C ASN A 466 5.67 0.87 -30.57
N LEU A 467 6.10 1.59 -29.55
CA LEU A 467 5.30 2.57 -28.84
C LEU A 467 5.93 3.96 -28.90
N VAL A 468 5.09 4.98 -29.11
CA VAL A 468 5.45 6.38 -28.91
C VAL A 468 4.57 6.96 -27.82
N SER A 469 5.13 7.16 -26.63
CA SER A 469 4.42 7.76 -25.49
C SER A 469 4.60 9.27 -25.47
N VAL A 470 3.50 10.01 -25.37
CA VAL A 470 3.49 11.47 -25.27
C VAL A 470 3.45 11.87 -23.80
N ARG A 471 4.58 12.35 -23.24
CA ARG A 471 4.62 12.75 -21.82
C ARG A 471 4.04 14.14 -21.60
N GLU A 472 3.24 14.32 -20.56
CA GLU A 472 2.73 15.63 -20.14
C GLU A 472 3.89 16.62 -19.95
N SER A 473 3.82 17.75 -20.65
CA SER A 473 4.85 18.81 -20.64
C SER A 473 6.30 18.31 -20.85
N GLY A 474 6.48 17.11 -21.43
CA GLY A 474 7.76 16.42 -21.51
C GLY A 474 8.11 15.94 -22.92
N PRO A 475 9.09 15.01 -23.06
CA PRO A 475 9.53 14.49 -24.35
C PRO A 475 8.59 13.42 -24.94
N TYR A 476 8.85 13.05 -26.19
CA TYR A 476 8.35 11.79 -26.73
C TYR A 476 9.23 10.65 -26.21
N ALA A 477 8.64 9.61 -25.62
CA ALA A 477 9.36 8.39 -25.27
C ALA A 477 9.04 7.30 -26.30
N VAL A 478 10.01 6.95 -27.13
CA VAL A 478 9.90 5.94 -28.19
C VAL A 478 10.48 4.64 -27.67
N ARG A 479 9.75 3.53 -27.80
CA ARG A 479 10.18 2.17 -27.45
C ARG A 479 9.95 1.26 -28.66
N GLY A 480 10.99 0.57 -29.12
CA GLY A 480 10.97 -0.21 -30.37
C GLY A 480 12.38 -0.61 -30.79
N ALA A 481 12.58 -1.31 -31.91
CA ALA A 481 13.92 -1.44 -32.49
C ALA A 481 14.25 -0.13 -33.24
N LEU A 482 15.09 0.74 -32.68
CA LEU A 482 15.21 2.12 -33.16
C LEU A 482 16.45 2.35 -34.01
N ARG A 483 16.28 3.11 -35.10
CA ARG A 483 17.38 3.70 -35.87
C ARG A 483 17.24 5.21 -35.92
N LEU A 484 18.35 5.93 -35.75
CA LEU A 484 18.41 7.38 -35.91
C LEU A 484 19.41 7.69 -37.01
N ARG A 485 18.95 8.34 -38.10
CA ARG A 485 19.80 8.60 -39.29
C ARG A 485 20.45 7.31 -39.82
N GLY A 486 19.70 6.21 -39.82
CA GLY A 486 20.16 4.86 -40.21
C GLY A 486 20.94 4.08 -39.14
N GLU A 487 21.43 4.72 -38.07
CA GLU A 487 22.25 4.07 -37.05
C GLU A 487 21.42 3.42 -35.93
N PRO A 488 21.69 2.16 -35.53
CA PRO A 488 20.95 1.49 -34.45
C PRO A 488 21.14 2.14 -33.08
N MET A 489 20.04 2.51 -32.41
CA MET A 489 20.05 3.23 -31.12
C MET A 489 19.65 2.38 -29.90
N GLY A 490 19.35 1.09 -30.13
CA GLY A 490 18.79 0.20 -29.12
C GLY A 490 17.27 0.35 -28.98
N MET A 491 16.73 0.04 -27.80
CA MET A 491 15.29 -0.21 -27.66
C MET A 491 14.44 0.98 -27.19
N ARG A 492 15.08 2.08 -26.78
CA ARG A 492 14.43 3.25 -26.15
C ARG A 492 15.12 4.55 -26.51
N LEU A 493 14.34 5.60 -26.77
CA LEU A 493 14.81 6.98 -26.94
C LEU A 493 13.83 7.99 -26.35
N THR A 494 14.35 9.09 -25.83
CA THR A 494 13.54 10.27 -25.48
C THR A 494 13.89 11.42 -26.40
N LEU A 495 12.92 11.86 -27.21
CA LEU A 495 13.09 12.89 -28.24
C LEU A 495 12.51 14.23 -27.80
N CYS A 496 13.18 15.32 -28.16
CA CYS A 496 12.77 16.68 -27.83
C CYS A 496 11.41 17.01 -28.47
N ARG A 497 10.49 17.51 -27.64
CA ARG A 497 9.17 18.00 -28.05
C ARG A 497 9.02 19.52 -27.89
N CYS A 498 9.79 20.12 -26.97
CA CYS A 498 9.67 21.52 -26.57
C CYS A 498 10.42 22.52 -27.47
N GLY A 499 11.38 22.06 -28.28
CA GLY A 499 12.26 22.93 -29.07
C GLY A 499 13.44 23.53 -28.30
N ALA A 500 13.49 23.42 -26.97
CA ALA A 500 14.52 24.04 -26.15
C ALA A 500 15.77 23.17 -25.87
N SER A 501 15.75 21.87 -26.20
CA SER A 501 16.90 20.97 -25.95
C SER A 501 18.18 21.50 -26.61
N LYS A 502 19.30 21.43 -25.91
CA LYS A 502 20.64 21.75 -26.43
C LYS A 502 21.28 20.53 -27.10
N ASN A 503 20.71 19.34 -26.91
CA ASN A 503 21.16 18.08 -27.51
C ASN A 503 20.12 17.48 -28.47
N LYS A 504 19.55 18.29 -29.37
CA LYS A 504 18.54 17.80 -30.33
C LYS A 504 19.16 16.75 -31.25
N PRO A 505 18.43 15.69 -31.65
CA PRO A 505 16.99 15.47 -31.45
C PRO A 505 16.60 14.90 -30.08
N PHE A 506 17.55 14.63 -29.19
CA PHE A 506 17.28 14.08 -27.87
C PHE A 506 16.69 15.13 -26.94
N CYS A 507 15.93 14.67 -25.97
CA CYS A 507 15.57 15.47 -24.81
C CYS A 507 16.74 15.49 -23.83
N ASP A 508 17.06 16.67 -23.28
CA ASP A 508 18.10 16.87 -22.26
C ASP A 508 17.54 17.43 -20.94
N GLY A 509 16.21 17.61 -20.85
CA GLY A 509 15.54 18.20 -19.69
C GLY A 509 15.26 19.69 -19.79
N SER A 510 15.75 20.41 -20.82
CA SER A 510 15.57 21.87 -20.99
C SER A 510 14.10 22.33 -21.06
N HIS A 511 13.15 21.41 -21.20
CA HIS A 511 11.72 21.72 -21.15
C HIS A 511 11.23 22.21 -19.78
N HIS A 512 11.93 21.86 -18.69
CA HIS A 512 11.64 22.38 -17.35
C HIS A 512 11.94 23.89 -17.27
N ASP A 513 13.17 24.28 -17.63
CA ASP A 513 13.62 25.67 -17.57
C ASP A 513 12.90 26.54 -18.62
N ALA A 514 12.57 25.97 -19.77
CA ALA A 514 11.81 26.65 -20.81
C ALA A 514 10.31 26.81 -20.47
N GLY A 515 9.82 26.25 -19.35
CA GLY A 515 8.41 26.31 -18.97
C GLY A 515 7.49 25.70 -20.02
N PHE A 516 7.92 24.63 -20.69
CA PHE A 516 7.16 24.04 -21.79
C PHE A 516 5.85 23.42 -21.29
N VAL A 517 4.72 23.94 -21.77
CA VAL A 517 3.39 23.40 -21.46
C VAL A 517 2.79 22.77 -22.71
N ALA A 518 2.55 21.46 -22.66
CA ALA A 518 1.80 20.76 -23.70
C ALA A 518 1.24 19.45 -23.18
N THR A 519 -0.04 19.20 -23.49
CA THR A 519 -0.74 18.01 -23.02
C THR A 519 -0.02 16.71 -23.44
N GLY A 520 0.03 15.77 -22.50
CA GLY A 520 0.35 14.36 -22.70
C GLY A 520 -0.88 13.54 -23.08
N GLU A 521 -2.06 14.15 -23.19
CA GLU A 521 -3.34 13.52 -23.46
C GLU A 521 -3.96 13.95 -24.80
N PRO A 522 -3.31 13.71 -25.97
CA PRO A 522 -3.93 13.97 -27.26
C PRO A 522 -5.23 13.18 -27.44
N ALA A 523 -6.22 13.76 -28.14
CA ALA A 523 -7.46 13.07 -28.46
C ALA A 523 -7.22 11.80 -29.28
N THR A 524 -7.98 10.74 -29.01
CA THR A 524 -7.93 9.51 -29.83
C THR A 524 -8.43 9.83 -31.24
N GLY A 525 -7.70 9.37 -32.27
CA GLY A 525 -8.00 9.68 -33.66
C GLY A 525 -7.76 11.15 -34.03
N LEU A 526 -6.91 11.88 -33.29
CA LEU A 526 -6.50 13.24 -33.62
C LEU A 526 -6.08 13.34 -35.10
N LEU A 527 -6.52 14.39 -35.81
CA LEU A 527 -6.34 14.58 -37.26
C LEU A 527 -6.99 13.48 -38.14
N GLY A 528 -7.98 12.74 -37.62
CA GLY A 528 -8.60 11.63 -38.34
C GLY A 528 -7.66 10.43 -38.51
N LEU A 529 -6.60 10.33 -37.70
CA LEU A 529 -5.61 9.27 -37.82
C LEU A 529 -6.20 7.90 -37.44
N PRO A 530 -5.74 6.83 -38.10
CA PRO A 530 -6.29 5.49 -37.89
C PRO A 530 -6.06 4.99 -36.46
N THR A 531 -7.08 4.29 -35.94
CA THR A 531 -7.10 3.66 -34.61
C THR A 531 -7.27 2.15 -34.69
N ALA A 532 -7.59 1.62 -35.88
CA ALA A 532 -7.70 0.19 -36.14
C ALA A 532 -6.39 -0.53 -35.84
N MET A 533 -6.47 -1.78 -35.40
CA MET A 533 -5.29 -2.59 -35.11
C MET A 533 -4.57 -2.93 -36.42
N PRO A 534 -3.27 -2.59 -36.59
CA PRO A 534 -2.51 -2.99 -37.76
C PRO A 534 -2.08 -4.46 -37.66
N GLU A 535 -1.83 -5.08 -38.81
CA GLU A 535 -1.33 -6.46 -38.89
C GLU A 535 0.10 -6.58 -38.34
N VAL A 536 0.94 -5.57 -38.59
CA VAL A 536 2.32 -5.47 -38.10
C VAL A 536 2.39 -4.41 -37.01
N ARG A 537 3.04 -4.75 -35.88
CA ARG A 537 3.12 -3.89 -34.68
C ARG A 537 4.55 -3.70 -34.16
N ASP A 538 5.47 -4.48 -34.67
CA ASP A 538 6.88 -4.56 -34.33
C ASP A 538 7.75 -4.17 -35.54
N GLY A 539 9.04 -4.51 -35.47
CA GLY A 539 10.03 -4.17 -36.49
C GLY A 539 10.74 -2.84 -36.23
N TRP A 540 11.51 -2.38 -37.21
CA TRP A 540 12.31 -1.17 -37.09
C TRP A 540 11.46 0.10 -37.08
N VAL A 541 11.86 1.06 -36.25
CA VAL A 541 11.39 2.45 -36.31
C VAL A 541 12.56 3.34 -36.70
N ASP A 542 12.53 3.86 -37.93
CA ASP A 542 13.51 4.82 -38.43
C ASP A 542 13.08 6.23 -38.04
N ILE A 543 14.00 6.96 -37.41
CA ILE A 543 13.83 8.33 -36.94
C ILE A 543 14.79 9.22 -37.75
N GLU A 544 14.24 10.17 -38.48
CA GLU A 544 14.97 11.11 -39.32
C GLU A 544 14.61 12.55 -38.92
N PRO A 545 15.45 13.24 -38.14
CA PRO A 545 15.27 14.66 -37.85
C PRO A 545 15.50 15.49 -39.12
N GLU A 546 14.51 16.28 -39.53
CA GLU A 546 14.66 17.20 -40.66
C GLU A 546 15.34 18.51 -40.21
N PRO A 547 16.27 19.09 -40.99
CA PRO A 547 16.89 20.38 -40.65
C PRO A 547 15.84 21.46 -40.39
N ASN A 548 15.92 22.12 -39.22
CA ASN A 548 14.96 23.11 -38.72
C ASN A 548 13.49 22.65 -38.78
N GLY A 549 13.27 21.33 -38.79
CA GLY A 549 11.99 20.71 -39.08
C GLY A 549 11.56 19.64 -38.08
N PRO A 550 10.49 18.90 -38.41
CA PRO A 550 9.94 17.85 -37.56
C PRO A 550 10.85 16.62 -37.45
N LEU A 551 10.46 15.69 -36.57
CA LEU A 551 11.01 14.34 -36.54
C LEU A 551 10.16 13.45 -37.44
N GLN A 552 10.73 12.97 -38.54
CA GLN A 552 10.07 11.98 -39.40
C GLN A 552 10.30 10.59 -38.82
N LEU A 553 9.21 9.90 -38.46
CA LEU A 553 9.23 8.53 -38.01
C LEU A 553 8.65 7.62 -39.11
N ARG A 554 9.26 6.46 -39.34
CA ARG A 554 8.82 5.41 -40.26
C ARG A 554 8.92 4.04 -39.59
N GLY A 555 7.91 3.19 -39.80
CA GLY A 555 7.76 1.89 -39.11
C GLY A 555 6.40 1.77 -38.44
N ALA A 556 5.93 0.55 -38.18
CA ALA A 556 4.68 0.35 -37.45
C ALA A 556 4.82 0.89 -36.03
N MET A 557 3.94 1.80 -35.61
CA MET A 557 3.98 2.45 -34.30
C MET A 557 2.60 2.70 -33.73
N GLU A 558 2.44 2.49 -32.42
CA GLU A 558 1.26 2.86 -31.65
C GLU A 558 1.56 4.06 -30.75
N PHE A 559 0.82 5.15 -30.96
CA PHE A 559 0.92 6.34 -30.14
C PHE A 559 0.03 6.18 -28.91
N ILE A 560 0.60 6.44 -27.74
CA ILE A 560 -0.12 6.43 -26.46
C ILE A 560 0.06 7.76 -25.73
N SER A 561 -0.97 8.13 -25.00
CA SER A 561 -0.94 9.27 -24.08
C SER A 561 -0.06 9.00 -22.86
N GLY A 562 0.14 10.02 -22.02
CA GLY A 562 0.88 9.93 -20.77
C GLY A 562 0.31 8.91 -19.79
N THR A 563 -1.01 8.69 -19.81
CA THR A 563 -1.71 7.66 -19.00
C THR A 563 -1.74 6.28 -19.65
N GLY A 564 -1.25 6.14 -20.89
CA GLY A 564 -1.22 4.88 -21.63
C GLY A 564 -2.44 4.62 -22.52
N ARG A 565 -3.42 5.53 -22.57
CA ARG A 565 -4.55 5.44 -23.53
C ARG A 565 -4.05 5.56 -24.97
N MET A 566 -4.55 4.70 -25.85
CA MET A 566 -4.24 4.69 -27.29
C MET A 566 -4.75 5.98 -27.99
N VAL A 567 -3.85 6.62 -28.73
CA VAL A 567 -4.11 7.85 -29.50
C VAL A 567 -4.35 7.50 -30.98
N CYS A 568 -3.40 6.86 -31.64
CA CYS A 568 -3.51 6.39 -33.02
C CYS A 568 -2.48 5.29 -33.31
N ARG A 569 -2.62 4.61 -34.45
CA ARG A 569 -1.73 3.54 -34.91
C ARG A 569 -1.34 3.80 -36.36
N VAL A 570 -0.07 4.10 -36.63
CA VAL A 570 0.40 4.58 -37.93
C VAL A 570 1.72 3.94 -38.33
N ALA A 571 1.99 3.85 -39.63
CA ALA A 571 3.28 3.39 -40.17
C ALA A 571 4.28 4.54 -40.41
N GLN A 572 3.81 5.79 -40.32
CA GLN A 572 4.62 6.99 -40.51
C GLN A 572 4.02 8.16 -39.74
N ALA A 573 4.86 9.04 -39.20
CA ALA A 573 4.43 10.25 -38.51
C ALA A 573 5.48 11.36 -38.63
N ARG A 574 5.05 12.62 -38.64
CA ARG A 574 5.93 13.79 -38.48
C ARG A 574 5.63 14.46 -37.15
N LEU A 575 6.54 14.31 -36.18
CA LEU A 575 6.34 14.84 -34.84
C LEU A 575 6.84 16.27 -34.71
N CYS A 576 6.08 17.09 -33.99
CA CYS A 576 6.48 18.44 -33.64
C CYS A 576 7.72 18.38 -32.75
N ARG A 577 8.83 18.96 -33.22
CA ARG A 577 10.08 19.12 -32.45
C ARG A 577 10.27 20.55 -31.92
N CYS A 578 9.54 21.52 -32.46
CA CYS A 578 9.73 22.94 -32.17
C CYS A 578 8.95 23.49 -30.98
N GLY A 579 8.09 22.70 -30.34
CA GLY A 579 7.19 23.16 -29.27
C GLY A 579 6.02 24.04 -29.71
N GLY A 580 5.99 24.50 -30.97
CA GLY A 580 5.02 25.49 -31.46
C GLY A 580 3.73 24.93 -32.08
N SER A 581 3.68 23.65 -32.47
CA SER A 581 2.53 23.10 -33.21
C SER A 581 1.20 23.23 -32.44
N GLN A 582 0.11 23.55 -33.12
CA GLN A 582 -1.24 23.54 -32.54
C GLN A 582 -1.89 22.16 -32.59
N THR A 583 -1.30 21.21 -33.34
CA THR A 583 -1.80 19.84 -33.50
C THR A 583 -0.86 18.81 -32.87
N LYS A 584 -0.15 19.20 -31.80
CA LYS A 584 0.73 18.30 -31.02
C LYS A 584 0.02 16.98 -30.70
N PRO A 585 0.69 15.82 -30.85
CA PRO A 585 2.14 15.65 -31.02
C PRO A 585 2.64 15.82 -32.47
N PHE A 586 1.76 16.08 -33.44
CA PHE A 586 2.13 16.14 -34.85
C PHE A 586 2.58 17.53 -35.27
N CYS A 587 3.34 17.59 -36.36
CA CYS A 587 3.80 18.84 -36.96
C CYS A 587 2.71 19.45 -37.85
N ASP A 588 2.50 20.76 -37.72
CA ASP A 588 1.59 21.57 -38.55
C ASP A 588 2.33 22.63 -39.39
N GLY A 589 3.67 22.61 -39.40
CA GLY A 589 4.49 23.60 -40.09
C GLY A 589 4.93 24.80 -39.24
N SER A 590 4.48 24.92 -37.98
CA SER A 590 4.82 26.07 -37.11
C SER A 590 6.33 26.32 -36.91
N HIS A 591 7.18 25.31 -37.12
CA HIS A 591 8.63 25.43 -37.05
C HIS A 591 9.22 26.42 -38.07
N ALA A 592 8.56 26.64 -39.21
CA ALA A 592 9.04 27.52 -40.27
C ALA A 592 8.94 29.01 -39.90
N THR A 593 8.08 29.36 -38.94
CA THR A 593 7.76 30.76 -38.58
C THR A 593 8.05 31.10 -37.13
N ASN A 594 8.28 30.11 -36.26
CA ASN A 594 8.49 30.33 -34.82
C ASN A 594 9.97 30.46 -34.40
N GLY A 595 10.88 30.61 -35.37
CA GLY A 595 12.31 30.76 -35.11
C GLY A 595 13.02 29.48 -34.63
N PHE A 596 12.42 28.31 -34.84
CA PHE A 596 13.04 27.04 -34.45
C PHE A 596 14.29 26.74 -35.27
N SER A 597 15.38 26.42 -34.57
CA SER A 597 16.65 26.02 -35.16
C SER A 597 17.11 24.69 -34.57
N ALA A 598 17.44 23.73 -35.43
CA ALA A 598 17.99 22.42 -35.07
C ALA A 598 18.59 21.73 -36.30
N ASP A 599 19.86 21.35 -36.21
CA ASP A 599 20.59 20.61 -37.24
C ASP A 599 20.12 19.15 -37.42
#